data_AF-F6VMA4-F1
#
_entry.id   AF-F6VMA4-F1
#
_cell.length_a   1.000
_cell.length_b   1.000
_cell.length_c   1.000
_cell.angle_alpha   90.00
_cell.angle_beta   90.00
_cell.angle_gamma   90.00
#
_symmetry.space_group_name_H-M   'P 1'
#
loop_
_entity.id
_entity.type
_entity.pdbx_description
1 polymer ?
#
loop_
_entity_poly.entity_id
_entity_poly.type
_entity_poly.pdbx_seq_one_letter_code
_entity_poly.pdbx_strand_id
1 'polypeptide(L)'
;MYGKARLLLRRRFLIILIYITYLQKYVTVYGATIGLTVVNENALVRNDVTSYLKCVTDNVELSHSAFSREQDTGSGTRMSSMTMVGPISPEEWPGKRLSMFADAGLHRTGVFSCQAKDPDTNILTKVTAIKIGTSGEIWPEKFTQTVNRGDENVELVFKSFDPTIDVIWRFSGHVIGASNQKLKKTIRRVTSRDAGIYECYKPPQDSSA
;
A
#
# COMPACT_ATOMS: atom_id res chain seq x y z
N MET A 1 -69.94 5.71 19.10
CA MET A 1 -68.91 6.64 18.55
C MET A 1 -67.44 6.20 18.79
N TYR A 2 -67.14 5.06 19.41
CA TYR A 2 -65.76 4.62 19.71
C TYR A 2 -64.97 3.95 18.56
N GLY A 3 -65.63 3.56 17.45
CA GLY A 3 -64.99 2.81 16.35
C GLY A 3 -64.10 3.64 15.42
N LYS A 4 -64.45 4.91 15.15
CA LYS A 4 -63.70 5.78 14.22
C LYS A 4 -62.34 6.21 14.80
N ALA A 5 -62.24 6.38 16.12
CA ALA A 5 -60.99 6.75 16.79
C ALA A 5 -59.91 5.65 16.72
N ARG A 6 -60.30 4.37 16.88
CA ARG A 6 -59.35 3.23 16.77
C ARG A 6 -58.81 3.02 15.36
N LEU A 7 -59.62 3.31 14.33
CA LEU A 7 -59.19 3.17 12.93
C LEU A 7 -58.15 4.24 12.53
N LEU A 8 -58.33 5.47 13.00
CA LEU A 8 -57.40 6.58 12.74
C LEU A 8 -56.05 6.36 13.45
N LEU A 9 -56.06 5.79 14.66
CA LEU A 9 -54.85 5.47 15.40
C LEU A 9 -54.02 4.39 14.70
N ARG A 10 -54.68 3.33 14.18
CA ARG A 10 -54.00 2.27 13.40
C ARG A 10 -53.39 2.77 12.10
N ARG A 11 -54.08 3.66 11.37
CA ARG A 11 -53.52 4.26 10.13
C ARG A 11 -52.31 5.14 10.42
N ARG A 12 -52.33 5.94 11.49
CA ARG A 12 -51.18 6.75 11.90
C ARG A 12 -49.98 5.89 12.31
N PHE A 13 -50.22 4.79 13.04
CA PHE A 13 -49.16 3.86 13.41
C PHE A 13 -48.52 3.17 12.20
N LEU A 14 -49.32 2.77 11.20
CA LEU A 14 -48.81 2.15 9.97
C LEU A 14 -47.96 3.13 9.16
N ILE A 15 -48.40 4.39 9.03
CA ILE A 15 -47.63 5.43 8.32
C ILE A 15 -46.30 5.70 9.04
N ILE A 16 -46.31 5.78 10.37
CA ILE A 16 -45.08 5.94 11.17
C ILE A 16 -44.13 4.74 10.98
N LEU A 17 -44.65 3.51 10.99
CA LEU A 17 -43.84 2.31 10.74
C LEU A 17 -43.24 2.29 9.32
N ILE A 18 -44.02 2.66 8.29
CA ILE A 18 -43.52 2.80 6.93
C ILE A 18 -42.43 3.89 6.88
N TYR A 19 -42.65 5.02 7.54
CA TYR A 19 -41.67 6.11 7.58
C TYR A 19 -40.39 5.73 8.34
N ILE A 20 -40.49 4.97 9.43
CA ILE A 20 -39.32 4.47 10.19
C ILE A 20 -38.55 3.44 9.38
N THR A 21 -39.22 2.48 8.74
CA THR A 21 -38.54 1.50 7.85
C THR A 21 -37.92 2.16 6.62
N TYR A 22 -38.57 3.21 6.09
CA TYR A 22 -38.01 4.04 5.03
C TYR A 22 -36.76 4.78 5.54
N LEU A 23 -36.85 5.48 6.67
CA LEU A 23 -35.71 6.19 7.27
C LEU A 23 -34.55 5.27 7.66
N GLN A 24 -34.81 4.04 8.13
CA GLN A 24 -33.76 3.04 8.38
C GLN A 24 -33.01 2.66 7.09
N LYS A 25 -33.68 2.71 5.93
CA LYS A 25 -33.03 2.56 4.62
C LYS A 25 -32.15 3.75 4.21
N TYR A 26 -32.37 4.92 4.82
CA TYR A 26 -31.65 6.17 4.56
C TYR A 26 -30.68 6.59 5.68
N VAL A 27 -30.51 5.77 6.73
CA VAL A 27 -29.33 5.89 7.60
C VAL A 27 -28.14 5.39 6.79
N THR A 28 -27.63 6.26 5.93
CA THR A 28 -26.29 6.18 5.36
C THR A 28 -25.32 6.14 6.53
N VAL A 29 -24.83 4.94 6.85
CA VAL A 29 -23.63 4.77 7.66
C VAL A 29 -22.55 5.58 6.94
N TYR A 30 -22.02 6.60 7.60
CA TYR A 30 -20.87 7.34 7.09
C TYR A 30 -19.67 6.37 7.04
N GLY A 31 -19.50 5.78 5.85
CA GLY A 31 -18.30 5.21 5.24
C GLY A 31 -17.19 4.73 6.15
N ALA A 32 -17.41 3.65 6.91
CA ALA A 32 -16.30 2.87 7.40
C ALA A 32 -15.62 2.22 6.18
N THR A 33 -14.46 2.74 5.78
CA THR A 33 -13.63 2.10 4.75
C THR A 33 -13.02 0.83 5.33
N ILE A 34 -12.86 -0.21 4.51
CA ILE A 34 -12.14 -1.44 4.90
C ILE A 34 -10.79 -1.10 5.53
N GLY A 35 -10.52 -1.66 6.70
CA GLY A 35 -9.18 -1.68 7.28
C GLY A 35 -8.29 -2.63 6.50
N LEU A 36 -7.27 -2.11 5.82
CA LEU A 36 -6.25 -2.90 5.13
C LEU A 36 -4.88 -2.59 5.72
N THR A 37 -4.16 -3.63 6.14
CA THR A 37 -2.82 -3.52 6.72
C THR A 37 -1.87 -4.45 5.99
N VAL A 38 -0.68 -3.95 5.63
CA VAL A 38 0.38 -4.77 5.05
C VAL A 38 1.48 -5.00 6.07
N VAL A 39 1.79 -6.27 6.34
CA VAL A 39 2.93 -6.69 7.15
C VAL A 39 4.07 -7.09 6.20
N ASN A 40 5.18 -6.36 6.28
CA ASN A 40 6.34 -6.56 5.43
C ASN A 40 7.44 -7.34 6.15
N GLU A 41 7.34 -8.67 6.13
CA GLU A 41 8.31 -9.55 6.77
C GLU A 41 9.55 -9.72 5.89
N ASN A 42 10.73 -9.53 6.48
CA ASN A 42 12.00 -9.51 5.75
C ASN A 42 11.96 -8.47 4.62
N ALA A 43 11.75 -7.19 4.98
CA ALA A 43 11.79 -6.06 4.04
C ALA A 43 13.15 -5.95 3.34
N LEU A 44 14.22 -6.33 4.05
CA LEU A 44 15.55 -6.56 3.49
C LEU A 44 15.63 -8.02 3.02
N VAL A 45 15.62 -8.21 1.71
CA VAL A 45 15.59 -9.52 1.05
C VAL A 45 17.00 -10.10 1.00
N ARG A 46 17.18 -11.21 1.71
CA ARG A 46 18.37 -12.05 1.62
C ARG A 46 18.23 -13.09 0.52
N ASN A 47 19.35 -13.51 -0.05
CA ASN A 47 19.37 -14.48 -1.14
C ASN A 47 18.90 -15.89 -0.73
N ASP A 48 19.06 -16.25 0.53
CA ASP A 48 18.86 -17.61 1.07
C ASP A 48 17.52 -17.81 1.80
N VAL A 49 16.73 -16.75 2.00
CA VAL A 49 15.51 -16.79 2.83
C VAL A 49 14.30 -16.31 2.04
N THR A 50 13.20 -17.05 2.11
CA THR A 50 11.89 -16.63 1.58
C THR A 50 11.43 -15.35 2.28
N SER A 51 10.95 -14.38 1.50
CA SER A 51 10.36 -13.15 2.04
C SER A 51 8.84 -13.18 1.89
N TYR A 52 8.14 -12.43 2.74
CA TYR A 52 6.68 -12.44 2.75
C TYR A 52 6.12 -11.02 2.73
N LEU A 53 4.93 -10.89 2.15
CA LEU A 53 4.02 -9.77 2.40
C LEU A 53 2.70 -10.38 2.85
N LYS A 54 2.22 -10.00 4.03
CA LYS A 54 0.88 -10.38 4.50
C LYS A 54 -0.03 -9.17 4.33
N CYS A 55 -1.17 -9.36 3.71
CA CYS A 55 -2.20 -8.36 3.57
C CYS A 55 -3.37 -8.76 4.45
N VAL A 56 -3.51 -8.06 5.56
CA VAL A 56 -4.50 -8.31 6.61
C VAL A 56 -5.66 -7.36 6.41
N THR A 57 -6.88 -7.86 6.49
CA THR A 57 -8.10 -7.05 6.37
C THR A 57 -9.05 -7.31 7.52
N ASP A 58 -9.80 -6.31 7.97
CA ASP A 58 -10.88 -6.49 8.95
C ASP A 58 -12.14 -7.16 8.38
N ASN A 59 -12.21 -7.38 7.06
CA ASN A 59 -13.35 -7.98 6.38
C ASN A 59 -13.00 -9.36 5.79
N VAL A 60 -13.57 -10.43 6.36
CA VAL A 60 -13.33 -11.82 5.95
C VAL A 60 -13.80 -12.09 4.52
N GLU A 61 -14.86 -11.41 4.06
CA GLU A 61 -15.40 -11.57 2.71
C GLU A 61 -14.45 -11.00 1.64
N LEU A 62 -13.52 -10.13 2.06
CA LEU A 62 -12.49 -9.52 1.22
C LEU A 62 -11.17 -10.29 1.20
N SER A 63 -11.23 -11.58 1.51
CA SER A 63 -10.12 -12.50 1.29
C SER A 63 -9.65 -12.55 -0.18
N HIS A 64 -10.37 -11.96 -1.14
CA HIS A 64 -9.92 -11.74 -2.53
C HIS A 64 -8.94 -10.56 -2.68
N SER A 65 -8.09 -10.29 -1.69
CA SER A 65 -7.05 -9.28 -1.81
C SER A 65 -6.06 -9.64 -2.92
N ALA A 66 -5.80 -8.72 -3.85
CA ALA A 66 -4.86 -8.93 -4.93
C ALA A 66 -3.50 -8.33 -4.58
N PHE A 67 -2.45 -9.10 -4.79
CA PHE A 67 -1.07 -8.60 -4.77
C PHE A 67 -0.64 -8.20 -6.17
N SER A 68 0.01 -7.04 -6.26
CA SER A 68 0.60 -6.54 -7.50
C SER A 68 2.00 -6.00 -7.24
N ARG A 69 2.78 -5.89 -8.31
CA ARG A 69 4.03 -5.14 -8.30
C ARG A 69 3.78 -3.80 -8.98
N GLU A 70 4.01 -2.72 -8.25
CA GLU A 70 3.65 -1.36 -8.68
C GLU A 70 4.72 -0.73 -9.56
N GLN A 71 5.98 -1.11 -9.36
CA GLN A 71 7.11 -0.47 -10.02
C GLN A 71 8.20 -1.45 -10.41
N ASP A 72 8.78 -1.23 -11.60
CA ASP A 72 9.95 -1.93 -12.09
C ASP A 72 11.22 -1.29 -11.55
N THR A 73 11.97 -2.07 -10.79
CA THR A 73 13.28 -1.69 -10.21
C THR A 73 14.43 -2.46 -10.89
N GLY A 74 14.22 -2.93 -12.12
CA GLY A 74 15.19 -3.68 -12.93
C GLY A 74 14.85 -5.16 -13.13
N SER A 75 13.65 -5.61 -12.77
CA SER A 75 13.23 -7.02 -12.92
C SER A 75 11.81 -7.19 -13.47
N GLY A 76 11.25 -6.11 -14.05
CA GLY A 76 9.91 -6.05 -14.60
C GLY A 76 8.85 -5.64 -13.57
N THR A 77 7.65 -5.33 -14.07
CA THR A 77 6.44 -5.08 -13.26
C THR A 77 5.59 -6.32 -13.02
N ARG A 78 5.98 -7.48 -13.56
CA ARG A 78 5.25 -8.74 -13.39
C ARG A 78 5.68 -9.44 -12.11
N MET A 79 4.73 -10.11 -11.46
CA MET A 79 5.03 -11.07 -10.40
C MET A 79 5.80 -12.26 -10.98
N SER A 80 6.83 -12.72 -10.28
CA SER A 80 7.59 -13.91 -10.70
C SER A 80 6.75 -15.18 -10.53
N SER A 81 6.98 -16.18 -11.38
CA SER A 81 6.40 -17.52 -11.22
C SER A 81 6.87 -18.20 -9.92
N MET A 82 7.98 -17.75 -9.34
CA MET A 82 8.51 -18.17 -8.04
C MET A 82 7.86 -17.38 -6.88
N THR A 83 6.60 -16.99 -7.04
CA THR A 83 5.79 -16.37 -5.99
C THR A 83 4.48 -17.11 -5.84
N MET A 84 3.94 -17.12 -4.62
CA MET A 84 2.71 -17.84 -4.30
C MET A 84 1.84 -16.99 -3.40
N VAL A 85 0.58 -16.82 -3.79
CA VAL A 85 -0.45 -16.18 -2.95
C VAL A 85 -1.26 -17.28 -2.27
N GLY A 86 -1.37 -17.22 -0.95
CA GLY A 86 -2.10 -18.19 -0.15
C GLY A 86 -2.74 -17.56 1.08
N PRO A 87 -3.38 -18.36 1.96
CA PRO A 87 -3.81 -17.88 3.26
C PRO A 87 -2.63 -17.39 4.10
N ILE A 88 -2.91 -16.51 5.05
CA ILE A 88 -1.95 -16.15 6.10
C ILE A 88 -1.77 -17.38 7.01
N SER A 89 -0.52 -17.71 7.34
CA SER A 89 -0.14 -18.88 8.14
C SER A 89 1.23 -18.63 8.78
N PRO A 90 1.46 -19.07 10.04
CA PRO A 90 0.57 -19.90 10.85
C PRO A 90 -0.60 -19.14 11.51
N GLU A 91 -0.62 -17.80 11.43
CA GLU A 91 -1.68 -17.02 12.06
C GLU A 91 -3.00 -17.08 11.28
N GLU A 92 -4.12 -17.25 11.98
CA GLU A 92 -5.47 -17.25 11.40
C GLU A 92 -6.01 -15.81 11.27
N TRP A 93 -5.34 -15.00 10.46
CA TRP A 93 -5.81 -13.64 10.16
C TRP A 93 -6.54 -13.58 8.81
N PRO A 94 -7.67 -12.87 8.72
CA PRO A 94 -8.33 -12.58 7.46
C PRO A 94 -7.40 -11.85 6.48
N GLY A 95 -7.34 -12.36 5.24
CA GLY A 95 -6.52 -11.80 4.17
C GLY A 95 -5.70 -12.84 3.42
N LYS A 96 -4.59 -12.40 2.81
CA LYS A 96 -3.69 -13.26 2.02
C LYS A 96 -2.23 -12.98 2.29
N ARG A 97 -1.39 -13.99 2.10
CA ARG A 97 0.07 -13.89 2.14
C ARG A 97 0.62 -14.11 0.75
N LEU A 98 1.48 -13.20 0.30
CA LEU A 98 2.38 -13.38 -0.82
C LEU A 98 3.71 -13.92 -0.29
N SER A 99 4.06 -15.13 -0.73
CA SER A 99 5.34 -15.78 -0.45
C SER A 99 6.26 -15.62 -1.65
N MET A 100 7.49 -15.17 -1.42
CA MET A 100 8.50 -14.91 -2.45
C MET A 100 9.72 -15.78 -2.18
N PHE A 101 9.80 -16.90 -2.89
CA PHE A 101 10.82 -17.94 -2.66
C PHE A 101 12.22 -17.45 -3.02
N ALA A 102 13.25 -17.99 -2.35
CA ALA A 102 14.66 -17.67 -2.58
C ALA A 102 15.04 -17.61 -4.08
N ASP A 103 14.59 -18.61 -4.84
CA ASP A 103 14.84 -18.79 -6.27
C ASP A 103 14.28 -17.67 -7.16
N ALA A 104 13.35 -16.85 -6.66
CA ALA A 104 12.89 -15.65 -7.36
C ALA A 104 13.99 -14.58 -7.48
N GLY A 105 15.10 -14.70 -6.74
CA GLY A 105 16.25 -13.80 -6.84
C GLY A 105 15.85 -12.33 -6.64
N LEU A 106 16.23 -11.48 -7.60
CA LEU A 106 15.94 -10.04 -7.60
C LEU A 106 14.47 -9.70 -7.91
N HIS A 107 13.66 -10.64 -8.41
CA HIS A 107 12.23 -10.38 -8.60
C HIS A 107 11.45 -10.18 -7.28
N ARG A 108 12.12 -10.39 -6.14
CA ARG A 108 11.61 -10.17 -4.79
C ARG A 108 11.85 -8.76 -4.26
N THR A 109 12.71 -7.99 -4.92
CA THR A 109 12.94 -6.59 -4.60
C THR A 109 12.03 -5.73 -5.46
N GLY A 110 11.66 -4.54 -4.98
CA GLY A 110 10.78 -3.62 -5.66
C GLY A 110 9.65 -3.10 -4.78
N VAL A 111 8.67 -2.46 -5.42
CA VAL A 111 7.47 -1.95 -4.75
C VAL A 111 6.30 -2.86 -5.06
N PHE A 112 5.66 -3.34 -4.02
CA PHE A 112 4.50 -4.23 -4.07
C PHE A 112 3.30 -3.52 -3.48
N SER A 113 2.11 -3.88 -3.93
CA SER A 113 0.88 -3.46 -3.32
C SER A 113 0.03 -4.66 -2.94
N CYS A 114 -0.82 -4.42 -1.95
CA CYS A 114 -2.03 -5.18 -1.75
C CYS A 114 -3.22 -4.25 -1.90
N GLN A 115 -4.26 -4.72 -2.57
CA GLN A 115 -5.50 -4.00 -2.73
C GLN A 115 -6.72 -4.86 -2.41
N ALA A 116 -7.72 -4.24 -1.80
CA ALA A 116 -9.02 -4.83 -1.50
C ALA A 116 -10.11 -3.84 -1.90
N LYS A 117 -11.22 -4.35 -2.43
CA LYS A 117 -12.34 -3.54 -2.89
C LYS A 117 -13.56 -3.83 -2.03
N ASP A 118 -14.14 -2.80 -1.46
CA ASP A 118 -15.32 -2.90 -0.62
C ASP A 118 -16.52 -3.37 -1.46
N PRO A 119 -17.22 -4.45 -1.07
CA PRO A 119 -18.31 -4.96 -1.88
C PRO A 119 -19.55 -4.05 -1.80
N ASP A 120 -19.71 -3.32 -0.69
CA ASP A 120 -20.87 -2.45 -0.43
C ASP A 120 -20.66 -1.08 -1.05
N THR A 121 -19.48 -0.48 -0.82
CA THR A 121 -19.18 0.88 -1.30
C THR A 121 -18.46 0.92 -2.64
N ASN A 122 -17.95 -0.22 -3.12
CA ASN A 122 -17.15 -0.34 -4.33
C ASN A 122 -15.83 0.46 -4.31
N ILE A 123 -15.42 0.96 -3.14
CA ILE A 123 -14.18 1.72 -2.93
C ILE A 123 -12.99 0.76 -2.92
N LEU A 124 -11.94 1.09 -3.66
CA LEU A 124 -10.68 0.34 -3.68
C LEU A 124 -9.71 0.94 -2.65
N THR A 125 -9.31 0.13 -1.67
CA THR A 125 -8.24 0.45 -0.73
C THR A 125 -6.95 -0.24 -1.19
N LYS A 126 -5.85 0.51 -1.27
CA LYS A 126 -4.53 0.00 -1.66
C LYS A 126 -3.47 0.41 -0.65
N VAL A 127 -2.62 -0.53 -0.27
CA VAL A 127 -1.46 -0.29 0.60
C VAL A 127 -0.21 -0.79 -0.13
N THR A 128 0.85 0.01 -0.10
CA THR A 128 2.13 -0.30 -0.76
C THR A 128 3.20 -0.64 0.27
N ALA A 129 4.12 -1.53 -0.11
CA ALA A 129 5.27 -1.93 0.67
C ALA A 129 6.50 -2.08 -0.24
N ILE A 130 7.67 -1.79 0.31
CA ILE A 130 8.93 -1.84 -0.44
C ILE A 130 9.78 -2.98 0.09
N LYS A 131 10.37 -3.76 -0.82
CA LYS A 131 11.40 -4.75 -0.50
C LYS A 131 12.71 -4.39 -1.19
N ILE A 132 13.81 -4.45 -0.47
CA ILE A 132 15.15 -4.05 -0.95
C ILE A 132 16.09 -5.23 -0.74
N GLY A 133 16.99 -5.49 -1.70
CA GLY A 133 17.98 -6.55 -1.54
C GLY A 133 19.05 -6.18 -0.50
N THR A 134 19.49 -7.12 0.32
CA THR A 134 20.58 -6.88 1.29
C THR A 134 21.93 -6.59 0.64
N SER A 135 22.09 -6.91 -0.64
CA SER A 135 23.28 -6.59 -1.43
C SER A 135 23.27 -5.16 -1.99
N GLY A 136 22.21 -4.37 -1.74
CA GLY A 136 22.15 -2.99 -2.19
C GLY A 136 23.16 -2.11 -1.44
N GLU A 137 23.91 -1.29 -2.18
CA GLU A 137 24.83 -0.29 -1.60
C GLU A 137 24.10 0.88 -0.94
N ILE A 138 22.85 1.14 -1.36
CA ILE A 138 22.05 2.28 -0.93
C ILE A 138 20.72 1.79 -0.36
N TRP A 139 20.36 2.25 0.84
CA TRP A 139 19.09 1.91 1.49
C TRP A 139 18.45 3.13 2.15
N PRO A 140 17.11 3.24 2.16
CA PRO A 140 16.42 4.34 2.83
C PRO A 140 16.57 4.21 4.34
N GLU A 141 16.63 5.35 5.04
CA GLU A 141 16.53 5.38 6.49
C GLU A 141 15.11 5.03 6.97
N LYS A 142 14.11 5.42 6.18
CA LYS A 142 12.69 5.09 6.42
C LYS A 142 12.05 4.63 5.12
N PHE A 143 11.34 3.50 5.15
CA PHE A 143 10.63 2.98 3.97
C PHE A 143 9.42 3.83 3.57
N THR A 144 8.80 4.50 4.53
CA THR A 144 7.66 5.40 4.31
C THR A 144 7.80 6.64 5.18
N GLN A 145 7.22 7.74 4.71
CA GLN A 145 7.18 9.00 5.46
C GLN A 145 5.86 9.70 5.16
N THR A 146 5.07 9.92 6.21
CA THR A 146 3.82 10.69 6.13
C THR A 146 4.11 12.12 6.54
N VAL A 147 3.64 13.07 5.74
CA VAL A 147 3.84 14.52 5.93
C VAL A 147 2.57 15.27 5.60
N ASN A 148 2.47 16.51 6.07
CA ASN A 148 1.33 17.36 5.78
C ASN A 148 1.59 18.23 4.55
N ARG A 149 0.51 18.59 3.87
CA ARG A 149 0.57 19.60 2.81
C ARG A 149 1.03 20.93 3.41
N GLY A 150 2.01 21.56 2.77
CA GLY A 150 2.59 22.81 3.21
C GLY A 150 3.79 22.65 4.14
N ASP A 151 4.13 21.42 4.56
CA ASP A 151 5.37 21.19 5.31
C ASP A 151 6.56 21.72 4.51
N GLU A 152 7.43 22.44 5.22
CA GLU A 152 8.64 23.02 4.65
C GLU A 152 9.84 22.13 4.92
N ASN A 153 10.68 21.93 3.90
CA ASN A 153 11.94 21.18 3.97
C ASN A 153 11.79 19.73 4.46
N VAL A 154 10.88 18.96 3.88
CA VAL A 154 10.80 17.51 4.12
C VAL A 154 12.02 16.83 3.51
N GLU A 155 12.74 16.05 4.33
CA GLU A 155 13.97 15.39 3.91
C GLU A 155 13.76 13.89 3.74
N LEU A 156 14.09 13.38 2.55
CA LEU A 156 14.20 11.97 2.26
C LEU A 156 15.67 11.58 2.38
N VAL A 157 15.98 10.69 3.33
CA VAL A 157 17.36 10.32 3.67
C VAL A 157 17.60 8.85 3.39
N PHE A 158 18.69 8.58 2.67
CA PHE A 158 19.23 7.27 2.38
C PHE A 158 20.62 7.15 3.00
N LYS A 159 21.08 5.93 3.16
CA LYS A 159 22.37 5.56 3.72
C LYS A 159 23.11 4.69 2.72
N SER A 160 24.44 4.75 2.79
CA SER A 160 25.36 3.95 2.01
C SER A 160 26.60 3.69 2.86
N PHE A 161 27.31 2.59 2.57
CA PHE A 161 28.65 2.38 3.13
C PHE A 161 29.70 3.27 2.49
N ASP A 162 29.47 3.71 1.25
CA ASP A 162 30.30 4.69 0.55
C ASP A 162 29.65 6.08 0.65
N PRO A 163 30.21 7.02 1.43
CA PRO A 163 29.69 8.38 1.55
C PRO A 163 29.98 9.25 0.32
N THR A 164 30.88 8.81 -0.58
CA THR A 164 31.25 9.52 -1.80
C THR A 164 30.46 9.06 -3.02
N ILE A 165 29.55 8.10 -2.85
CA ILE A 165 28.78 7.50 -3.92
C ILE A 165 27.96 8.56 -4.69
N ASP A 166 28.13 8.56 -6.00
CA ASP A 166 27.26 9.32 -6.89
C ASP A 166 25.90 8.62 -7.00
N VAL A 167 24.84 9.42 -7.01
CA VAL A 167 23.47 8.91 -7.01
C VAL A 167 22.56 9.61 -8.01
N ILE A 168 21.64 8.83 -8.55
CA ILE A 168 20.52 9.29 -9.36
C ILE A 168 19.25 9.15 -8.52
N TRP A 169 18.46 10.22 -8.50
CA TRP A 169 17.14 10.24 -7.89
C TRP A 169 16.05 10.02 -8.94
N ARG A 170 15.10 9.16 -8.61
CA ARG A 170 13.91 8.90 -9.42
C ARG A 170 12.67 9.03 -8.56
N PHE A 171 11.61 9.59 -9.15
CA PHE A 171 10.30 9.73 -8.53
C PHE A 171 9.26 9.12 -9.47
N SER A 172 8.56 8.10 -8.97
CA SER A 172 7.50 7.40 -9.69
C SER A 172 7.90 6.99 -11.11
N GLY A 173 9.10 6.41 -11.26
CA GLY A 173 9.64 5.96 -12.56
C GLY A 173 10.44 7.01 -13.33
N HIS A 174 10.38 8.30 -12.96
CA HIS A 174 11.01 9.39 -13.70
C HIS A 174 12.25 9.95 -12.99
N VAL A 175 13.35 10.13 -13.72
CA VAL A 175 14.58 10.73 -13.16
C VAL A 175 14.31 12.20 -12.81
N ILE A 176 14.55 12.58 -11.56
CA ILE A 176 14.32 13.93 -11.02
C ILE A 176 15.61 14.65 -10.59
N GLY A 177 16.75 14.10 -11.01
CA GLY A 177 18.07 14.71 -10.88
C GLY A 177 19.17 13.70 -10.62
N ALA A 178 20.33 13.92 -11.24
CA ALA A 178 21.60 13.40 -10.76
C ALA A 178 22.15 14.42 -9.75
N SER A 179 22.47 13.97 -8.54
CA SER A 179 23.12 14.84 -7.57
C SER A 179 24.48 14.25 -7.27
N ASN A 180 25.52 15.05 -7.49
CA ASN A 180 26.83 14.77 -6.90
C ASN A 180 26.61 14.70 -5.38
N GLN A 181 26.74 13.50 -4.82
CA GLN A 181 26.92 13.27 -3.38
C GLN A 181 25.80 13.72 -2.43
N LYS A 182 24.52 13.50 -2.77
CA LYS A 182 23.46 13.65 -1.75
C LYS A 182 22.53 12.45 -1.74
N LEU A 183 22.82 11.52 -0.83
CA LEU A 183 21.87 10.53 -0.28
C LEU A 183 20.70 11.18 0.48
N LYS A 184 20.49 12.48 0.28
CA LYS A 184 19.45 13.28 0.90
C LYS A 184 18.78 14.15 -0.15
N LYS A 185 17.46 14.04 -0.26
CA LYS A 185 16.62 14.89 -1.12
C LYS A 185 15.70 15.73 -0.25
N THR A 186 15.71 17.04 -0.45
CA THR A 186 14.78 17.96 0.24
C THR A 186 13.64 18.32 -0.69
N ILE A 187 12.41 18.13 -0.22
CA ILE A 187 11.17 18.59 -0.84
C ILE A 187 10.75 19.86 -0.09
N ARG A 188 10.54 20.95 -0.81
CA ARG A 188 10.10 22.24 -0.24
C ARG A 188 8.64 22.46 -0.56
N ARG A 189 7.89 23.06 0.38
CA ARG A 189 6.45 23.35 0.22
C ARG A 189 5.66 22.14 -0.27
N VAL A 190 5.60 21.09 0.54
CA VAL A 190 5.01 19.81 0.12
C VAL A 190 3.58 19.98 -0.40
N THR A 191 3.31 19.37 -1.55
CA THR A 191 2.00 19.29 -2.18
C THR A 191 1.56 17.83 -2.34
N SER A 192 0.30 17.60 -2.70
CA SER A 192 -0.19 16.25 -3.00
C SER A 192 0.47 15.62 -4.22
N ARG A 193 1.12 16.41 -5.10
CA ARG A 193 1.84 15.91 -6.28
C ARG A 193 3.20 15.31 -5.92
N ASP A 194 3.71 15.61 -4.74
CA ASP A 194 4.98 15.08 -4.24
C ASP A 194 4.82 13.70 -3.59
N ALA A 195 3.58 13.21 -3.44
CA ALA A 195 3.29 11.88 -2.94
C ALA A 195 3.60 10.82 -4.02
N GLY A 196 4.39 9.82 -3.66
CA GLY A 196 4.75 8.73 -4.56
C GLY A 196 5.98 7.96 -4.08
N ILE A 197 6.57 7.20 -4.98
CA ILE A 197 7.74 6.36 -4.68
C ILE A 197 8.99 7.13 -5.07
N TYR A 198 9.92 7.27 -4.13
CA TYR A 198 11.24 7.84 -4.37
C TYR A 198 12.29 6.75 -4.34
N GLU A 199 13.15 6.75 -5.36
CA GLU A 199 14.27 5.83 -5.50
C GLU A 199 15.57 6.61 -5.57
N CYS A 200 16.62 6.03 -4.98
CA CYS A 200 17.97 6.53 -5.01
C CYS A 200 18.89 5.37 -5.35
N TYR A 201 19.62 5.47 -6.46
CA TYR A 201 20.44 4.38 -6.98
C TYR A 201 21.73 4.92 -7.61
N LYS A 202 22.74 4.05 -7.71
CA LYS A 202 24.02 4.36 -8.36
C LYS A 202 23.81 4.53 -9.87
N PRO A 203 24.45 5.52 -10.53
CA PRO A 203 24.48 5.59 -11.98
C PRO A 203 24.91 4.24 -12.59
N PRO A 204 24.37 3.84 -13.75
CA PRO A 204 24.95 2.75 -14.51
C PRO A 204 26.44 3.04 -14.70
N GLN A 205 27.30 2.07 -14.37
CA GLN A 205 28.69 2.20 -14.76
C GLN A 205 28.73 2.07 -16.29
N ASP A 206 29.31 3.05 -16.97
CA ASP A 206 29.60 2.89 -18.39
C ASP A 206 30.41 1.60 -18.53
N SER A 207 29.84 0.62 -19.23
CA SER A 207 30.53 -0.59 -19.60
C SER A 207 31.44 -0.25 -20.78
N SER A 208 32.47 0.54 -20.50
CA SER A 208 33.59 0.73 -21.43
C SER A 208 34.47 -0.52 -21.38
N ALA A 209 34.07 -1.51 -22.17
CA ALA A 209 34.92 -2.56 -22.69
C ALA A 209 34.84 -2.55 -24.22
#